data_AF-A0A845ZQX6-F1
#
_entry.id   AF-A0A845ZQX6-F1
#
_cell.length_a   1.000
_cell.length_b   1.000
_cell.length_c   1.000
_cell.angle_alpha   90.00
_cell.angle_beta   90.00
_cell.angle_gamma   90.00
#
_symmetry.space_group_name_H-M   'P 1'
#
loop_
_entity.id
_entity.type
_entity.pdbx_description
1 polymer ?
#
loop_
_entity_poly.entity_id
_entity_poly.type
_entity_poly.pdbx_seq_one_letter_code
_entity_poly.pdbx_strand_id
1 'polypeptide(L)'
;FGPNTVNTLPPNTIEACADHCSPESRIETGVEEAYQTINSLNDPDVNINLSQVMDELLDEGIVKFVKPFDSLISSLESKVKLLATV
;
A
#
# COMPACT_ATOMS: atom_id res chain seq x y z
N PHE A 1 14.85 7.21 -0.39
CA PHE A 1 14.11 8.46 -0.73
C PHE A 1 14.56 8.95 -2.10
N GLY A 2 13.89 9.94 -2.70
CA GLY A 2 14.30 10.55 -3.97
C GLY A 2 13.47 11.79 -4.30
N PRO A 3 13.89 12.60 -5.29
CA PRO A 3 13.22 13.84 -5.65
C PRO A 3 11.78 13.59 -6.10
N ASN A 4 10.88 14.53 -5.82
CA ASN A 4 9.46 14.48 -6.21
C ASN A 4 8.69 13.25 -5.71
N THR A 5 9.12 12.65 -4.58
CA THR A 5 8.44 11.50 -3.96
C THR A 5 8.07 11.77 -2.50
N VAL A 6 6.99 11.14 -2.04
CA VAL A 6 6.58 11.13 -0.64
C VAL A 6 6.38 9.68 -0.21
N ASN A 7 6.81 9.35 1.00
CA ASN A 7 6.47 8.08 1.64
C ASN A 7 5.50 8.35 2.79
N THR A 8 4.27 7.86 2.69
CA THR A 8 3.25 7.98 3.74
C THR A 8 3.45 6.86 4.75
N LEU A 9 3.98 7.21 5.92
CA LEU A 9 4.35 6.26 6.96
C LEU A 9 3.37 6.31 8.14
N PRO A 10 2.96 5.15 8.70
CA PRO A 10 2.28 5.10 9.98
C PRO A 10 3.18 5.63 11.13
N PRO A 11 2.62 6.14 12.24
CA PRO A 11 3.41 6.74 13.33
C PRO A 11 4.52 5.85 13.89
N ASN A 12 4.24 4.56 14.07
CA ASN A 12 5.24 3.60 14.55
C ASN A 12 6.42 3.44 13.58
N THR A 13 6.18 3.50 12.26
CA THR A 13 7.25 3.47 11.26
C THR A 13 8.04 4.78 11.25
N ILE A 14 7.40 5.91 11.53
CA ILE A 14 8.11 7.20 11.69
C ILE A 14 9.04 7.14 12.90
N GLU A 15 8.57 6.64 14.04
CA GLU A 15 9.37 6.47 15.26
C GLU A 15 10.57 5.55 15.02
N ALA A 16 10.35 4.37 14.41
CA ALA A 16 11.43 3.46 14.05
C ALA A 16 12.44 4.11 13.10
N CYS A 17 11.96 4.90 12.13
CA CYS A 17 12.83 5.60 11.20
C CYS A 17 13.64 6.71 11.86
N ALA A 18 13.07 7.42 12.84
CA ALA A 18 13.78 8.43 13.61
C ALA A 18 14.92 7.84 14.48
N ASP A 19 14.74 6.60 14.95
CA ASP A 19 15.75 5.87 15.72
C ASP A 19 16.90 5.33 14.83
N HIS A 20 16.57 4.71 13.69
CA HIS A 20 17.58 3.93 12.94
C HIS A 20 17.43 3.88 11.41
N CYS A 21 16.69 4.79 10.75
CA CYS A 21 16.77 4.88 9.28
C CYS A 21 18.11 5.50 8.82
N SER A 22 18.53 5.13 7.61
CA SER A 22 19.58 5.84 6.85
C SER A 22 18.96 6.58 5.66
N PRO A 23 18.41 7.80 5.86
CA PRO A 23 17.73 8.53 4.80
C PRO A 23 18.72 9.05 3.76
N GLU A 24 18.65 8.49 2.56
CA GLU A 24 19.46 8.91 1.41
C GLU A 24 18.64 8.86 0.10
N SER A 25 19.10 9.58 -0.92
CA SER A 25 18.54 9.55 -2.26
C SER A 25 18.97 8.27 -2.98
N ARG A 26 18.09 7.26 -2.97
CA ARG A 26 18.39 5.89 -3.47
C ARG A 26 17.40 5.38 -4.52
N ILE A 27 16.40 6.18 -4.92
CA ILE A 27 15.40 5.75 -5.92
C ILE A 27 16.04 5.39 -7.26
N GLU A 28 17.10 6.10 -7.65
CA GLU A 28 17.82 5.87 -8.92
C GLU A 28 19.02 4.91 -8.75
N THR A 29 19.22 4.34 -7.57
CA THR A 29 20.33 3.40 -7.31
C THR A 29 19.90 1.98 -7.67
N GLY A 30 20.74 1.24 -8.41
CA GLY A 30 20.52 -0.19 -8.67
C GLY A 30 19.36 -0.50 -9.62
N VAL A 31 19.04 0.41 -10.54
CA VAL A 31 17.87 0.31 -11.42
C VAL A 31 17.97 -0.89 -12.37
N GLU A 32 19.17 -1.19 -12.89
CA GLU A 32 19.37 -2.34 -13.77
C GLU A 32 19.11 -3.66 -13.03
N GLU A 33 19.63 -3.79 -11.81
CA GLU A 33 19.41 -4.93 -10.93
C GLU A 33 17.93 -5.08 -10.55
N ALA A 34 17.21 -3.97 -10.36
CA ALA A 34 15.77 -3.99 -10.12
C ALA A 34 15.01 -4.57 -11.32
N TYR A 35 15.34 -4.18 -12.55
CA TYR A 35 14.76 -4.76 -13.76
C TYR A 35 15.09 -6.25 -13.91
N GLN A 36 16.33 -6.64 -13.65
CA GLN A 36 16.73 -8.04 -13.65
C GLN A 36 15.92 -8.85 -12.63
N THR A 37 15.74 -8.32 -11.42
CA THR A 37 14.95 -8.94 -10.36
C THR A 37 13.50 -9.16 -10.80
N ILE A 38 12.85 -8.12 -11.34
CA ILE A 38 11.47 -8.23 -11.84
C ILE A 38 11.36 -9.27 -12.95
N ASN A 39 12.30 -9.28 -13.90
CA ASN A 39 12.28 -10.25 -15.00
C ASN A 39 12.47 -11.70 -14.50
N SER A 40 13.32 -11.90 -13.49
CA SER A 40 13.60 -13.23 -12.92
C SER A 40 12.39 -13.88 -12.25
N LEU A 41 11.35 -13.11 -11.91
CA LEU A 41 10.13 -13.65 -11.31
C LEU A 41 9.43 -14.66 -12.22
N ASN A 42 9.52 -14.49 -13.55
CA ASN A 42 8.92 -15.39 -14.52
C ASN A 42 9.79 -16.62 -14.84
N ASP A 43 11.01 -16.69 -14.30
CA ASP A 43 11.88 -17.84 -14.55
C ASP A 43 11.22 -19.13 -14.04
N PRO A 44 11.39 -20.28 -14.72
CA PRO A 44 10.70 -21.52 -14.36
C PRO A 44 10.90 -21.98 -12.92
N ASP A 45 12.03 -21.62 -12.31
CA ASP A 45 12.37 -21.97 -10.92
C ASP A 45 11.61 -21.11 -9.89
N VAL A 46 11.14 -19.92 -10.27
CA VAL A 46 10.38 -18.98 -9.43
C VAL A 46 8.89 -19.04 -9.78
N ASN A 47 8.57 -18.95 -11.07
CA ASN A 47 7.26 -19.11 -11.68
C ASN A 47 6.17 -18.20 -11.05
N ILE A 48 6.51 -16.93 -10.85
CA ILE A 48 5.59 -15.88 -10.38
C ILE A 48 5.13 -15.04 -11.57
N ASN A 49 3.85 -15.18 -11.93
CA ASN A 49 3.20 -14.29 -12.88
C ASN A 49 2.86 -12.96 -12.20
N LEU A 50 3.75 -11.97 -12.33
CA LEU A 50 3.57 -10.67 -11.68
C LEU A 50 2.30 -9.93 -12.15
N SER A 51 1.88 -10.10 -13.40
CA SER A 51 0.64 -9.48 -13.91
C SER A 51 -0.58 -9.99 -13.16
N GLN A 52 -0.67 -11.31 -12.96
CA GLN A 52 -1.75 -11.90 -12.19
C GLN A 52 -1.74 -11.40 -10.73
N VAL A 53 -0.57 -11.32 -10.10
CA VAL A 53 -0.44 -10.80 -8.73
C VAL A 53 -0.93 -9.34 -8.65
N MET A 54 -0.60 -8.51 -9.63
CA MET A 54 -1.05 -7.12 -9.67
C MET A 54 -2.57 -7.02 -9.83
N ASP A 55 -3.18 -7.85 -10.68
CA ASP A 55 -4.63 -7.90 -10.87
C ASP A 55 -5.35 -8.33 -9.58
N GLU A 56 -4.86 -9.38 -8.92
CA GLU A 56 -5.42 -9.87 -7.66
C GLU A 56 -5.32 -8.83 -6.54
N LEU A 57 -4.16 -8.16 -6.40
CA LEU A 57 -3.97 -7.10 -5.40
C LEU A 57 -4.86 -5.89 -5.65
N LEU A 58 -5.12 -5.55 -6.92
CA LEU A 58 -6.03 -4.46 -7.28
C LEU A 58 -7.46 -4.77 -6.84
N ASP A 59 -7.97 -5.96 -7.20
CA ASP A 59 -9.33 -6.39 -6.85
C ASP A 59 -9.51 -6.45 -5.32
N GLU A 60 -8.55 -7.05 -4.61
CA GLU A 60 -8.56 -7.08 -3.15
C GLU A 60 -8.51 -5.67 -2.56
N GLY A 61 -7.70 -4.79 -3.14
CA GLY A 61 -7.55 -3.39 -2.75
C GLY A 61 -8.90 -2.67 -2.80
N ILE A 62 -9.61 -2.78 -3.92
CA ILE A 62 -10.94 -2.19 -4.09
C ILE A 62 -11.90 -2.68 -3.00
N VAL A 63 -11.94 -3.98 -2.74
CA VAL A 63 -12.77 -4.57 -1.68
C VAL A 63 -12.39 -4.03 -0.30
N LYS A 64 -11.09 -3.87 -0.02
CA LYS A 64 -10.57 -3.31 1.24
C LYS A 64 -10.92 -1.82 1.42
N PHE A 65 -11.27 -1.09 0.36
CA PHE A 65 -11.79 0.28 0.46
C PHE A 65 -13.31 0.34 0.57
N VAL A 66 -14.04 -0.48 -0.21
CA VAL A 66 -15.51 -0.51 -0.21
C VAL A 66 -16.06 -0.91 1.16
N LYS A 67 -15.53 -1.98 1.77
CA LYS A 67 -16.06 -2.49 3.04
C LYS A 67 -15.98 -1.47 4.19
N PRO A 68 -14.85 -0.80 4.46
CA PRO A 68 -14.79 0.27 5.47
C PRO A 68 -15.71 1.45 5.14
N PHE A 69 -15.88 1.79 3.86
CA PHE A 69 -16.79 2.87 3.45
C PHE A 69 -18.24 2.52 3.80
N ASP A 70 -18.71 1.32 3.44
CA ASP A 70 -20.07 0.86 3.78
C ASP A 70 -20.30 0.83 5.30
N SER A 71 -19.27 0.39 6.04
CA SER A 71 -19.28 0.39 7.51
C SER A 71 -19.38 1.81 8.08
N LEU A 72 -18.66 2.77 7.50
CA LEU A 72 -18.73 4.19 7.87
C LEU A 72 -20.12 4.76 7.63
N ILE A 73 -20.70 4.55 6.44
CA ILE A 73 -22.05 5.04 6.10
C ILE A 73 -23.09 4.43 7.04
N SER A 74 -23.04 3.12 7.28
CA SER A 74 -23.95 2.44 8.21
C SER A 74 -23.86 2.98 9.64
N SER A 75 -22.64 3.30 10.09
CA SER A 75 -22.40 3.92 11.40
C SER A 75 -22.99 5.33 11.48
N LEU A 76 -22.85 6.13 10.42
CA LEU A 76 -23.44 7.46 10.33
C LEU A 76 -24.97 7.41 10.31
N GLU A 77 -25.58 6.54 9.51
CA GLU A 77 -27.03 6.36 9.48
C GLU A 77 -27.60 6.00 10.86
N SER A 78 -26.93 5.10 11.57
CA SER A 78 -27.30 4.71 12.93
C SER A 78 -27.26 5.91 13.88
N LYS A 79 -26.19 6.72 13.78
CA LYS A 79 -26.04 7.94 14.59
C LYS A 79 -27.10 9.00 14.27
N VAL A 80 -27.45 9.18 13.00
CA VAL A 80 -28.49 10.12 12.57
C VAL A 80 -29.85 9.70 13.11
N LYS A 81 -30.23 8.43 13.01
CA LYS A 81 -31.51 7.90 13.56
C LYS A 81 -31.62 8.11 15.08
N LEU A 82 -30.53 7.86 15.80
CA LEU A 82 -30.45 8.08 17.25
C LEU A 82 -30.66 9.55 17.64
N LEU A 83 -30.16 10.50 16.83
CA LEU A 83 -30.25 11.93 17.12
C LEU A 83 -31.54 12.58 16.63
N ALA A 84 -32.17 12.04 15.58
CA ALA A 84 -33.42 12.56 15.02
C ALA A 84 -34.68 12.17 15.82
N THR A 85 -34.54 11.26 16.79
CA THR A 85 -35.60 10.83 17.71
C THR A 85 -35.59 11.58 19.05
N VAL A 86 -34.70 12.56 19.18
CA VAL A 86 -34.62 13.55 20.28
C VAL A 86 -35.20 14.87 19.77
#